data_AF-A0AAD9WR56-F1
#
_entry.id   AF-A0AAD9WR56-F1
#
_cell.length_a   1.000
_cell.length_b   1.000
_cell.length_c   1.000
_cell.angle_alpha   90.00
_cell.angle_beta   90.00
_cell.angle_gamma   90.00
#
_symmetry.space_group_name_H-M   'P 1'
#
loop_
_entity.id
_entity.type
_entity.pdbx_description
1 polymer ?
#
loop_
_entity_poly.entity_id
_entity_poly.type
_entity_poly.pdbx_seq_one_letter_code
_entity_poly.pdbx_strand_id
1 'polypeptide(L)'
;MIPINILSKMGIYELKIPQPAKAKFKVNVKVEVTVIVIDSVALINRNIADLRSLLQRPVVGFDVKFGIDGHKTDTKIAKLLILYVEDRCLIIQLDRLASVPDCLKDFLGDETICFVGTYMEDKTDIEDKVKGFLRYDILCRTGVEVGDLVSRVLKTEKFSTLGLASLCYQFGLYPVTITGVPETTPDRNARFFTDVEVEYAIFQARSCYRIGNLMLSKLNL
;
A
#
# COMPACT_ATOMS: atom_id res chain seq x y z
N MET A 1 8.14 4.90 -28.60
CA MET A 1 8.61 5.18 -27.23
C MET A 1 7.91 6.44 -26.75
N ILE A 2 7.18 6.40 -25.64
CA ILE A 2 6.53 7.59 -25.08
C ILE A 2 7.59 8.37 -24.29
N PRO A 3 7.78 9.69 -24.54
CA PRO A 3 8.70 10.51 -23.75
C PRO A 3 8.39 10.46 -22.25
N ILE A 4 9.43 10.40 -21.41
CA ILE A 4 9.27 10.17 -19.96
C ILE A 4 8.46 11.26 -19.26
N ASN A 5 8.53 12.50 -19.74
CA ASN A 5 7.76 13.65 -19.23
C ASN A 5 6.26 13.56 -19.55
N ILE A 6 5.89 12.85 -20.61
CA ILE A 6 4.49 12.54 -20.95
C ILE A 6 4.06 11.33 -20.14
N LEU A 7 4.87 10.27 -20.12
CA LEU A 7 4.58 9.04 -19.37
C LEU A 7 4.35 9.33 -17.88
N SER A 8 5.13 10.23 -17.28
CA SER A 8 4.97 10.63 -15.87
C SER A 8 3.61 11.23 -15.54
N LYS A 9 2.84 11.68 -16.54
CA LYS A 9 1.49 12.24 -16.35
C LYS A 9 0.38 11.23 -16.61
N MET A 10 0.65 10.17 -17.37
CA MET A 10 -0.37 9.20 -17.80
C MET A 10 -0.79 8.21 -16.71
N GLY A 11 0.08 7.98 -15.72
CA GLY A 11 -0.21 7.10 -14.59
C GLY A 11 -0.74 7.83 -13.35
N ILE A 12 -1.06 9.12 -13.44
CA ILE A 12 -1.51 9.91 -12.29
C ILE A 12 -3.03 9.84 -12.20
N TYR A 13 -3.51 9.46 -11.01
CA TYR A 13 -4.92 9.45 -10.62
C TYR A 13 -5.09 10.39 -9.43
N GLU A 14 -6.03 11.33 -9.54
CA GLU A 14 -6.41 12.25 -8.46
C GLU A 14 -7.73 11.82 -7.86
N LEU A 15 -7.67 11.16 -6.70
CA LEU A 15 -8.83 10.58 -6.04
C LEU A 15 -9.33 11.49 -4.91
N LYS A 16 -10.63 11.75 -4.87
CA LYS A 16 -11.27 12.48 -3.77
C LYS A 16 -11.91 11.51 -2.79
N ILE A 17 -11.10 11.00 -1.87
CA ILE A 17 -11.55 9.94 -0.97
C ILE A 17 -12.16 10.56 0.28
N PRO A 18 -13.39 10.17 0.65
CA PRO A 18 -13.96 10.61 1.92
C PRO A 18 -13.05 10.23 3.09
N GLN A 19 -12.87 11.15 4.03
CA GLN A 19 -12.39 10.81 5.36
C GLN A 19 -13.58 10.70 6.30
N PRO A 20 -13.66 9.62 7.09
CA PRO A 20 -14.68 9.53 8.12
C PRO A 20 -14.51 10.70 9.09
N ALA A 21 -15.61 11.41 9.31
CA ALA A 21 -15.71 12.45 10.32
C ALA A 21 -15.27 11.91 11.68
N LYS A 22 -14.49 12.70 12.45
CA LYS A 22 -14.38 12.46 13.89
C LYS A 22 -15.81 12.54 14.45
N ALA A 23 -16.23 11.55 15.25
CA ALA A 23 -17.61 11.41 15.76
C ALA A 23 -18.24 12.67 16.39
N LYS A 24 -17.44 13.70 16.72
CA LYS A 24 -17.87 14.98 17.27
C LYS A 24 -18.22 16.07 16.22
N PHE A 25 -17.84 15.92 14.95
CA PHE A 25 -18.10 16.92 13.91
C PHE A 25 -18.62 16.24 12.65
N LYS A 26 -19.92 16.41 12.34
CA LYS A 26 -20.56 15.91 11.10
C LYS A 26 -20.09 16.69 9.86
N VAL A 27 -18.78 16.79 9.64
CA VAL A 27 -18.22 17.37 8.41
C VAL A 27 -17.62 16.24 7.60
N ASN A 28 -18.20 15.97 6.44
CA ASN A 28 -17.63 15.06 5.45
C ASN A 28 -16.45 15.75 4.79
N VAL A 29 -15.26 15.66 5.39
CA VAL A 29 -14.02 16.14 4.78
C VAL A 29 -13.59 15.10 3.74
N LYS A 30 -13.48 15.51 2.47
CA LYS A 30 -12.81 14.71 1.45
C LYS A 30 -11.34 15.08 1.47
N VAL A 31 -10.47 14.08 1.39
CA VAL A 31 -9.05 14.30 1.19
C VAL A 31 -8.68 13.83 -0.20
N GLU A 32 -7.96 14.71 -0.89
CA GLU A 32 -7.39 14.45 -2.19
C GLU A 32 -6.18 13.55 -1.98
N VAL A 33 -6.15 12.43 -2.70
CA VAL A 33 -5.06 11.47 -2.70
C VAL A 33 -4.55 11.39 -4.13
N THR A 34 -3.27 11.63 -4.32
CA THR A 34 -2.61 11.41 -5.61
C THR A 34 -2.05 10.00 -5.64
N VAL A 35 -2.56 9.18 -6.55
CA VAL A 35 -2.05 7.84 -6.82
C VAL A 35 -1.27 7.86 -8.11
N ILE A 36 -0.08 7.29 -8.11
CA ILE A 36 0.78 7.18 -9.27
C ILE A 36 0.96 5.70 -9.58
N VAL A 37 0.41 5.24 -10.70
CA VAL A 37 0.57 3.89 -11.23
C VAL A 37 1.74 3.88 -12.21
N ILE A 38 2.76 3.08 -11.95
CA ILE A 38 3.99 3.08 -12.75
C ILE A 38 4.46 1.67 -13.13
N ASP A 39 4.93 1.56 -14.38
CA ASP A 39 5.56 0.37 -14.98
C ASP A 39 6.97 0.69 -15.55
N SER A 40 7.57 1.82 -15.15
CA SER A 40 8.85 2.31 -15.68
C SER A 40 9.88 2.55 -14.57
N VAL A 41 11.08 1.96 -14.72
CA VAL A 41 12.23 2.10 -13.82
C VAL A 41 12.59 3.56 -13.56
N ALA A 42 12.62 4.41 -14.59
CA ALA A 42 12.96 5.82 -14.45
C ALA A 42 11.94 6.59 -13.60
N LEU A 43 10.66 6.21 -13.67
CA LEU A 43 9.61 6.78 -12.81
C LEU A 43 9.68 6.23 -11.39
N ILE A 44 10.06 4.97 -11.18
CA ILE A 44 10.24 4.41 -9.83
C ILE A 44 11.29 5.22 -9.07
N ASN A 45 12.46 5.46 -9.66
CA ASN A 45 13.54 6.20 -9.01
C ASN A 45 13.09 7.58 -8.50
N ARG A 46 12.36 8.32 -9.35
CA ARG A 46 11.83 9.64 -8.99
C ARG A 46 10.80 9.54 -7.86
N ASN A 47 9.80 8.68 -8.02
CA ASN A 47 8.68 8.61 -7.08
C ASN A 47 9.09 8.02 -5.72
N ILE A 48 10.11 7.16 -5.65
CA ILE A 48 10.66 6.69 -4.37
C ILE A 48 11.38 7.82 -3.63
N ALA A 49 12.15 8.65 -4.35
CA ALA A 49 12.76 9.84 -3.74
C ALA A 49 11.70 10.82 -3.23
N ASP A 50 10.64 11.04 -4.01
CA ASP A 50 9.52 11.90 -3.60
C ASP A 50 8.80 11.32 -2.37
N LEU A 51 8.49 10.02 -2.34
CA LEU A 51 7.91 9.36 -1.16
C LEU A 51 8.81 9.49 0.08
N ARG A 52 10.12 9.28 -0.06
CA ARG A 52 11.08 9.46 1.04
C ARG A 52 11.01 10.86 1.62
N SER A 53 10.89 11.89 0.78
CA SER A 53 10.80 13.29 1.22
C SER A 53 9.55 13.62 2.04
N LEU A 54 8.50 12.79 1.94
CA LEU A 54 7.24 12.96 2.66
C LEU A 54 7.23 12.28 4.03
N LEU A 55 8.24 11.46 4.35
CA LEU A 55 8.32 10.74 5.62
C LEU A 55 8.67 11.68 6.76
N GLN A 56 7.67 12.43 7.26
CA GLN A 56 7.80 13.16 8.53
C GLN A 56 7.91 12.20 9.72
N ARG A 57 7.22 11.05 9.61
CA ARG A 57 7.42 9.88 10.44
C ARG A 57 7.80 8.70 9.55
N PRO A 58 8.60 7.75 10.06
CA PRO A 58 9.02 6.59 9.29
C PRO A 58 7.90 5.54 9.19
N VAL A 59 6.75 5.89 8.60
CA VAL A 59 5.63 4.95 8.39
C VAL A 59 5.26 4.94 6.91
N VAL A 60 5.20 3.74 6.35
CA VAL A 60 4.69 3.50 5.00
C VAL A 60 3.59 2.47 5.10
N GLY A 61 2.41 2.80 4.59
CA GLY A 61 1.36 1.81 4.35
C GLY A 61 1.78 0.89 3.22
N PHE A 62 1.71 -0.41 3.45
CA PHE A 62 2.29 -1.42 2.57
C PHE A 62 1.25 -2.47 2.19
N ASP A 63 1.17 -2.78 0.90
CA ASP A 63 0.36 -3.87 0.40
C ASP A 63 0.94 -4.47 -0.89
N VAL A 64 0.67 -5.75 -1.12
CA VAL A 64 1.10 -6.48 -2.31
C VAL A 64 -0.09 -7.25 -2.87
N LYS A 65 -0.41 -7.02 -4.15
CA LYS A 65 -1.46 -7.76 -4.84
C LYS A 65 -0.84 -8.87 -5.70
N PHE A 66 -1.33 -10.08 -5.53
CA PHE A 66 -0.87 -11.27 -6.25
C PHE A 66 -1.80 -11.62 -7.41
N GLY A 67 -1.26 -12.06 -8.54
CA GLY A 67 -2.03 -12.59 -9.67
C GLY A 67 -1.46 -13.93 -10.14
N ILE A 68 -2.22 -14.61 -10.99
CA ILE A 68 -1.78 -15.87 -11.61
C ILE A 68 -0.67 -15.57 -12.61
N ASP A 69 0.39 -16.39 -12.63
CA ASP A 69 1.36 -16.39 -13.71
C ASP A 69 0.76 -17.04 -14.96
N GLY A 70 0.68 -16.32 -16.07
CA GLY A 70 0.14 -16.84 -17.33
C GLY A 70 0.89 -18.08 -17.88
N HIS A 71 2.09 -18.36 -17.36
CA HIS A 71 2.90 -19.52 -17.75
C HIS A 71 2.78 -20.73 -16.80
N LYS A 72 2.22 -20.59 -15.61
CA LYS A 72 2.07 -21.67 -14.62
C LYS A 72 0.79 -21.48 -13.80
N THR A 73 -0.14 -22.42 -13.92
CA THR A 73 -1.50 -22.32 -13.36
C THR A 73 -1.56 -22.20 -11.83
N ASP A 74 -0.50 -22.61 -11.12
CA ASP A 74 -0.54 -22.75 -9.66
C ASP A 74 0.39 -21.79 -8.91
N THR A 75 1.17 -20.96 -9.61
CA THR A 75 2.09 -20.02 -8.96
C THR A 75 1.53 -18.60 -8.99
N LYS A 76 1.15 -18.09 -7.81
CA LYS A 76 0.85 -16.68 -7.64
C LYS A 76 2.15 -15.87 -7.65
N ILE A 77 2.13 -14.74 -8.34
CA ILE A 77 3.26 -13.79 -8.37
C ILE A 77 2.79 -12.41 -7.94
N ALA A 78 3.67 -11.65 -7.31
CA ALA A 78 3.39 -10.26 -7.00
C ALA A 78 3.22 -9.48 -8.31
N LYS A 79 2.07 -8.81 -8.44
CA LYS A 79 1.69 -8.00 -9.60
C LYS A 79 1.82 -6.52 -9.29
N LEU A 80 1.25 -6.12 -8.14
CA LEU A 80 1.26 -4.75 -7.69
C LEU A 80 1.96 -4.68 -6.33
N LEU A 81 2.91 -3.76 -6.20
CA LEU A 81 3.40 -3.28 -4.92
C LEU A 81 2.80 -1.90 -4.67
N ILE A 82 2.20 -1.71 -3.49
CA ILE A 82 1.47 -0.49 -3.14
C ILE A 82 2.13 0.13 -1.90
N LEU A 83 2.60 1.37 -2.05
CA LEU A 83 3.27 2.13 -1.01
C LEU A 83 2.50 3.43 -0.77
N TYR A 84 2.03 3.65 0.46
CA TYR A 84 1.18 4.78 0.80
C TYR A 84 1.83 5.62 1.91
N VAL A 85 2.00 6.93 1.65
CA VAL A 85 2.56 7.91 2.60
C VAL A 85 1.75 9.21 2.47
N GLU A 86 1.24 9.71 3.59
CA GLU A 86 0.39 10.91 3.67
C GLU A 86 -0.81 10.91 2.70
N ASP A 87 -0.76 11.72 1.65
CA ASP A 87 -1.76 11.86 0.60
C ASP A 87 -1.24 11.34 -0.75
N ARG A 88 -0.12 10.61 -0.74
CA ARG A 88 0.53 10.01 -1.92
C ARG A 88 0.49 8.49 -1.85
N CYS A 89 0.17 7.88 -2.98
CA CYS A 89 0.25 6.44 -3.16
C CYS A 89 1.03 6.09 -4.43
N LEU A 90 1.95 5.14 -4.33
CA LEU A 90 2.68 4.58 -5.45
C LEU A 90 2.23 3.15 -5.67
N ILE A 91 1.66 2.87 -6.85
CA ILE A 91 1.35 1.51 -7.32
C ILE A 91 2.40 1.14 -8.37
N ILE A 92 3.23 0.16 -8.06
CA ILE A 92 4.27 -0.34 -8.96
C ILE A 92 3.80 -1.65 -9.58
N GLN A 93 3.65 -1.69 -10.92
CA GLN A 93 3.31 -2.90 -11.67
C GLN A 93 4.56 -3.76 -11.88
N LEU A 94 4.89 -4.60 -10.89
CA LEU A 94 6.14 -5.37 -10.81
C LEU A 94 6.35 -6.29 -12.02
N ASP A 95 5.29 -6.93 -12.51
CA ASP A 95 5.36 -7.90 -13.61
C ASP A 95 5.59 -7.25 -14.98
N ARG A 96 5.53 -5.91 -15.05
CA ARG A 96 5.79 -5.12 -16.25
C ARG A 96 7.19 -4.51 -16.25
N LEU A 97 7.94 -4.66 -15.16
CA LEU A 97 9.31 -4.15 -15.07
C LEU A 97 10.28 -5.09 -15.76
N ALA A 98 11.23 -4.53 -16.51
CA ALA A 98 12.36 -5.30 -17.03
C ALA A 98 13.28 -5.78 -15.90
N SER A 99 13.41 -4.98 -14.83
CA SER A 99 14.11 -5.30 -13.60
C SER A 99 13.63 -4.39 -12.48
N VAL A 100 13.79 -4.82 -11.24
CA VAL A 100 13.51 -4.00 -10.06
C VAL A 100 14.72 -3.10 -9.79
N PRO A 101 14.54 -1.75 -9.74
CA PRO A 101 15.65 -0.84 -9.47
C PRO A 101 16.14 -0.92 -8.03
N ASP A 102 17.44 -0.70 -7.84
CA ASP A 102 18.08 -0.73 -6.51
C ASP A 102 17.47 0.29 -5.55
N CYS A 103 17.04 1.47 -6.02
CA CYS A 103 16.40 2.46 -5.15
C CYS A 103 15.14 1.93 -4.44
N LEU A 104 14.40 1.00 -5.08
CA LEU A 104 13.23 0.37 -4.49
C LEU A 104 13.66 -0.70 -3.48
N LYS A 105 14.69 -1.47 -3.79
CA LYS A 105 15.28 -2.45 -2.86
C LYS A 105 15.82 -1.75 -1.60
N ASP A 106 16.58 -0.68 -1.79
CA ASP A 106 17.13 0.14 -0.72
C ASP A 106 16.03 0.80 0.12
N PHE A 107 14.92 1.22 -0.51
CA PHE A 107 13.76 1.75 0.21
C PHE A 107 13.11 0.69 1.09
N LEU A 108 12.81 -0.49 0.54
CA LEU A 108 12.16 -1.58 1.27
C LEU A 108 13.10 -2.24 2.31
N GLY A 109 14.41 -2.13 2.11
CA GLY A 109 15.44 -2.59 3.03
C GLY A 109 15.84 -1.56 4.10
N ASP A 110 15.26 -0.36 4.08
CA ASP A 110 15.59 0.70 5.04
C ASP A 110 15.03 0.37 6.43
N GLU A 111 15.91 -0.04 7.34
CA GLU A 111 15.53 -0.45 8.69
C GLU A 111 15.05 0.72 9.57
N THR A 112 15.17 1.96 9.09
CA THR A 112 14.63 3.14 9.77
C THR A 112 13.15 3.37 9.47
N ILE A 113 12.58 2.69 8.46
CA ILE A 113 11.19 2.84 8.01
C ILE A 113 10.35 1.69 8.53
N CYS A 114 9.16 1.97 9.07
CA CYS A 114 8.17 0.97 9.46
C CYS A 114 7.15 0.74 8.34
N PHE A 115 7.21 -0.42 7.69
CA PHE A 115 6.28 -0.80 6.62
C PHE A 115 5.08 -1.54 7.22
N VAL A 116 3.95 -0.86 7.36
CA VAL A 116 2.77 -1.38 8.04
C VAL A 116 1.80 -1.97 7.01
N GLY A 117 1.48 -3.25 7.15
CA GLY A 117 0.56 -3.97 6.27
C GLY A 117 -0.25 -5.02 7.02
N THR A 118 -0.99 -5.84 6.28
CA THR A 118 -1.60 -7.06 6.84
C THR A 118 -0.99 -8.31 6.23
N TYR A 119 -1.16 -9.44 6.92
CA TYR A 119 -0.56 -10.72 6.58
C TYR A 119 0.96 -10.63 6.47
N MET A 120 1.59 -9.83 7.34
CA MET A 120 3.05 -9.67 7.39
C MET A 120 3.70 -10.79 8.21
N GLU A 121 2.92 -11.48 9.06
CA GLU A 121 3.38 -12.55 9.95
C GLU A 121 2.75 -13.93 9.65
N ASP A 122 1.71 -14.00 8.82
CA ASP A 122 1.02 -15.27 8.52
C ASP A 122 1.87 -16.15 7.59
N LYS A 123 2.24 -17.35 8.04
CA LYS A 123 3.17 -18.24 7.34
C LYS A 123 2.71 -18.62 5.93
N THR A 124 1.41 -18.77 5.69
CA THR A 124 0.91 -19.15 4.35
C THR A 124 0.95 -17.99 3.36
N ASP A 125 0.64 -16.77 3.80
CA ASP A 125 0.72 -15.57 2.96
C ASP A 125 2.15 -15.03 2.85
N ILE A 126 2.99 -15.28 3.87
CA ILE A 126 4.44 -15.10 3.80
C ILE A 126 4.99 -15.95 2.68
N GLU A 127 4.57 -17.20 2.51
CA GLU A 127 5.09 -18.02 1.40
C GLU A 127 4.78 -17.40 0.03
N ASP A 128 3.55 -16.92 -0.20
CA ASP A 128 3.18 -16.25 -1.46
C ASP A 128 3.94 -14.92 -1.62
N LYS A 129 4.07 -14.12 -0.55
CA LYS A 129 4.86 -12.88 -0.53
C LYS A 129 6.33 -13.14 -0.80
N VAL A 130 6.92 -14.12 -0.12
CA VAL A 130 8.31 -14.53 -0.25
C VAL A 130 8.55 -15.09 -1.65
N LYS A 131 7.76 -16.03 -2.15
CA LYS A 131 7.91 -16.56 -3.53
C LYS A 131 7.76 -15.46 -4.57
N GLY A 132 6.75 -14.59 -4.41
CA GLY A 132 6.54 -13.44 -5.27
C GLY A 132 7.72 -12.48 -5.26
N PHE A 133 8.24 -12.12 -4.08
CA PHE A 133 9.34 -11.18 -3.92
C PHE A 133 10.70 -11.76 -4.28
N LEU A 134 10.95 -13.06 -4.03
CA LEU A 134 12.15 -13.77 -4.45
C LEU A 134 12.32 -13.74 -5.97
N ARG A 135 11.22 -13.84 -6.73
CA ARG A 135 11.25 -13.67 -8.20
C ARG A 135 11.77 -12.28 -8.62
N TYR A 136 11.57 -11.28 -7.79
CA TYR A 136 11.94 -9.89 -8.04
C TYR A 136 13.18 -9.44 -7.26
N ASP A 137 13.78 -10.32 -6.45
CA ASP A 137 14.86 -9.98 -5.52
C ASP A 137 14.53 -8.76 -4.63
N ILE A 138 13.31 -8.76 -4.07
CA ILE A 138 12.82 -7.74 -3.15
C ILE A 138 12.79 -8.31 -1.73
N LEU A 139 13.21 -7.54 -0.74
CA LEU A 139 13.02 -7.87 0.67
C LEU A 139 12.56 -6.63 1.44
N CYS A 140 11.40 -6.72 2.09
CA CYS A 140 10.95 -5.72 3.06
C CYS A 140 11.46 -6.13 4.44
N ARG A 141 12.45 -5.42 4.98
CA ARG A 141 13.13 -5.83 6.23
C ARG A 141 12.35 -5.49 7.49
N THR A 142 11.55 -4.45 7.43
CA THR A 142 10.82 -3.85 8.57
C THR A 142 9.32 -3.86 8.32
N GLY A 143 8.84 -4.94 7.72
CA GLY A 143 7.42 -5.24 7.59
C GLY A 143 6.79 -5.54 8.95
N VAL A 144 5.69 -4.87 9.28
CA VAL A 144 4.98 -5.02 10.56
C VAL A 144 3.50 -5.29 10.33
N GLU A 145 2.97 -6.32 11.00
CA GLU A 145 1.54 -6.59 11.01
C GLU A 145 0.79 -5.49 11.77
N VAL A 146 -0.20 -4.88 11.13
CA VAL A 146 -0.93 -3.73 11.71
C VAL A 146 -1.62 -4.06 13.03
N GLY A 147 -2.16 -5.28 13.18
CA GLY A 147 -2.77 -5.74 14.43
C GLY A 147 -1.75 -5.84 15.57
N ASP A 148 -0.57 -6.42 15.28
CA ASP A 148 0.53 -6.54 16.25
C ASP A 148 1.08 -5.17 16.66
N LEU A 149 1.29 -4.26 15.69
CA LEU A 149 1.72 -2.89 15.98
C LEU A 149 0.76 -2.20 16.96
N VAL A 150 -0.54 -2.26 16.70
CA VAL A 150 -1.57 -1.70 17.57
C VAL A 150 -1.50 -2.35 18.96
N SER A 151 -1.41 -3.67 19.01
CA SER A 151 -1.34 -4.44 20.25
C SER A 151 -0.15 -4.06 21.13
N ARG A 152 1.03 -3.88 20.54
CA ARG A 152 2.25 -3.47 21.26
C ARG A 152 2.17 -2.05 21.77
N VAL A 153 1.74 -1.11 20.92
CA VAL A 153 1.65 0.32 21.31
C VAL A 153 0.60 0.53 22.40
N LEU A 154 -0.54 -0.17 22.33
CA LEU A 154 -1.62 -0.07 23.32
C LEU A 154 -1.46 -1.04 24.50
N LYS A 155 -0.41 -1.88 24.51
CA LYS A 155 -0.11 -2.87 25.55
C LYS A 155 -1.28 -3.82 25.83
N THR A 156 -1.89 -4.36 24.75
CA THR A 156 -3.02 -5.30 24.84
C THR A 156 -3.06 -6.26 23.66
N GLU A 157 -3.31 -7.54 23.90
CA GLU A 157 -3.38 -8.57 22.86
C GLU A 157 -4.67 -8.54 22.03
N LYS A 158 -5.63 -7.68 22.38
CA LYS A 158 -6.96 -7.64 21.76
C LYS A 158 -6.95 -7.41 20.24
N PHE A 159 -5.92 -6.75 19.70
CA PHE A 159 -5.91 -6.26 18.32
C PHE A 159 -5.13 -7.16 17.34
N SER A 160 -4.26 -8.04 17.82
CA SER A 160 -3.42 -8.90 16.97
C SER A 160 -4.23 -9.91 16.15
N THR A 161 -5.45 -10.25 16.60
CA THR A 161 -6.35 -11.19 15.91
C THR A 161 -7.43 -10.50 15.08
N LEU A 162 -7.50 -9.17 15.10
CA LEU A 162 -8.53 -8.43 14.37
C LEU A 162 -8.11 -8.19 12.91
N GLY A 163 -9.02 -8.50 11.99
CA GLY A 163 -8.87 -8.12 10.59
C GLY A 163 -8.91 -6.60 10.40
N LEU A 164 -8.36 -6.13 9.28
CA LEU A 164 -8.23 -4.71 8.97
C LEU A 164 -9.55 -3.94 9.04
N ALA A 165 -10.66 -4.53 8.59
CA ALA A 165 -11.98 -3.90 8.66
C ALA A 165 -12.39 -3.59 10.11
N SER A 166 -12.16 -4.54 11.03
CA SER A 166 -12.43 -4.37 12.45
C SER A 166 -11.51 -3.32 13.08
N LEU A 167 -10.22 -3.30 12.70
CA LEU A 167 -9.29 -2.26 13.15
C LEU A 167 -9.73 -0.87 12.66
N CYS A 168 -10.08 -0.72 11.38
CA CYS A 168 -10.59 0.53 10.84
C CYS A 168 -11.83 1.02 11.58
N TYR A 169 -12.76 0.12 11.90
CA TYR A 169 -13.92 0.43 12.73
C TYR A 169 -13.51 0.96 14.11
N GLN A 170 -12.63 0.25 14.82
CA GLN A 170 -12.16 0.62 16.17
C GLN A 170 -11.48 2.00 16.20
N PHE A 171 -10.75 2.36 15.14
CA PHE A 171 -10.04 3.63 15.06
C PHE A 171 -10.81 4.75 14.36
N GLY A 172 -12.11 4.56 14.10
CA GLY A 172 -12.94 5.56 13.44
C GLY A 172 -12.49 5.86 12.00
N LEU A 173 -11.76 4.92 11.39
CA LEU A 173 -11.33 4.95 10.00
C LEU A 173 -12.35 4.23 9.11
N TYR A 174 -13.63 4.24 9.53
CA TYR A 174 -14.75 3.53 8.90
C TYR A 174 -14.52 3.37 7.41
N PRO A 175 -14.64 2.13 6.88
CA PRO A 175 -14.56 1.96 5.45
C PRO A 175 -15.63 2.88 4.89
N VAL A 176 -15.17 3.91 4.18
CA VAL A 176 -15.96 4.46 3.10
C VAL A 176 -16.37 3.22 2.36
N THR A 177 -17.67 2.90 2.39
CA THR A 177 -18.27 2.02 1.41
C THR A 177 -17.61 2.43 0.11
N ILE A 178 -16.70 1.60 -0.42
CA ILE A 178 -16.13 1.86 -1.74
C ILE A 178 -17.39 2.01 -2.57
N THR A 179 -17.70 3.24 -2.97
CA THR A 179 -18.99 3.54 -3.59
C THR A 179 -18.86 2.93 -4.96
N GLY A 180 -19.31 1.67 -5.06
CA GLY A 180 -18.93 0.79 -6.15
C GLY A 180 -17.69 -0.07 -5.84
N VAL A 181 -17.67 -0.85 -4.74
CA VAL A 181 -16.84 -2.07 -4.72
C VAL A 181 -17.09 -2.74 -6.07
N PRO A 182 -16.06 -2.90 -6.93
CA PRO A 182 -16.30 -3.47 -8.24
C PRO A 182 -16.93 -4.85 -8.01
N GLU A 183 -17.98 -5.15 -8.78
CA GLU A 183 -18.76 -6.40 -8.64
C GLU A 183 -17.85 -7.64 -8.68
N THR A 184 -16.67 -7.47 -9.28
CA THR A 184 -15.57 -8.43 -9.30
C THR A 184 -14.28 -7.80 -8.79
N THR A 185 -13.36 -8.62 -8.26
CA THR A 185 -12.01 -8.15 -7.93
C THR A 185 -11.34 -7.60 -9.20
N PRO A 186 -10.75 -6.39 -9.18
CA PRO A 186 -10.10 -5.81 -10.35
C PRO A 186 -9.09 -6.78 -10.98
N ASP A 187 -9.01 -6.80 -12.32
CA ASP A 187 -8.02 -7.62 -13.00
C ASP A 187 -6.61 -7.12 -12.64
N ARG A 188 -5.90 -7.94 -11.86
CA ARG A 188 -4.54 -7.63 -11.40
C ARG A 188 -3.50 -7.70 -12.52
N ASN A 189 -3.88 -8.22 -13.69
CA ASN A 189 -3.07 -8.20 -14.91
C ASN A 189 -3.39 -7.00 -15.80
N ALA A 190 -4.40 -6.18 -15.46
CA ALA A 190 -4.75 -5.01 -16.25
C ALA A 190 -3.56 -4.05 -16.32
N ARG A 191 -3.41 -3.39 -17.48
CA ARG A 191 -2.39 -2.36 -17.66
C ARG A 191 -2.85 -1.02 -17.10
N PHE A 192 -4.13 -0.75 -17.23
CA PHE A 192 -4.76 0.51 -16.85
C PHE A 192 -5.91 0.19 -15.91
N PHE A 193 -6.09 1.05 -14.91
CA PHE A 193 -7.14 0.93 -13.92
C PHE A 193 -8.10 2.10 -14.06
N THR A 194 -9.36 1.89 -13.71
CA THR A 194 -10.34 2.95 -13.46
C THR A 194 -10.12 3.55 -12.07
N ASP A 195 -10.65 4.75 -11.82
CA ASP A 195 -10.57 5.40 -10.50
C ASP A 195 -11.08 4.51 -9.37
N VAL A 196 -12.14 3.74 -9.63
CA VAL A 196 -12.75 2.79 -8.68
C VAL A 196 -11.81 1.64 -8.37
N GLU A 197 -11.14 1.08 -9.39
CA GLU A 197 -10.17 0.00 -9.20
C GLU A 197 -8.92 0.49 -8.46
N VAL A 198 -8.48 1.72 -8.73
CA VAL A 198 -7.38 2.35 -7.99
C VAL A 198 -7.78 2.59 -6.54
N GLU A 199 -8.96 3.16 -6.27
CA GLU A 199 -9.45 3.36 -4.90
C GLU A 199 -9.53 2.04 -4.13
N TYR A 200 -10.03 0.98 -4.79
CA TYR A 200 -10.06 -0.36 -4.22
C TYR A 200 -8.65 -0.89 -3.93
N ALA A 201 -7.71 -0.74 -4.87
CA ALA A 201 -6.35 -1.25 -4.73
C ALA A 201 -5.62 -0.62 -3.54
N ILE A 202 -5.75 0.69 -3.34
CA ILE A 202 -5.01 1.43 -2.30
C ILE A 202 -5.63 1.33 -0.91
N PHE A 203 -6.86 0.83 -0.78
CA PHE A 203 -7.62 0.82 0.48
C PHE A 203 -6.83 0.22 1.64
N GLN A 204 -6.18 -0.91 1.39
CA GLN A 204 -5.43 -1.65 2.40
C GLN A 204 -4.19 -0.89 2.87
N ALA A 205 -3.31 -0.50 1.95
CA ALA A 205 -2.11 0.29 2.26
C ALA A 205 -2.47 1.60 2.95
N ARG A 206 -3.47 2.34 2.46
CA ARG A 206 -3.96 3.58 3.08
C ARG A 206 -4.44 3.37 4.52
N SER A 207 -5.20 2.31 4.76
CA SER A 207 -5.73 2.01 6.09
C SER A 207 -4.60 1.66 7.06
N CYS A 208 -3.65 0.83 6.63
CA CYS A 208 -2.49 0.45 7.42
C CYS A 208 -1.60 1.67 7.72
N TYR A 209 -1.36 2.56 6.74
CA TYR A 209 -0.67 3.82 6.97
C TYR A 209 -1.36 4.68 8.05
N ARG A 210 -2.67 4.87 7.95
CA ARG A 210 -3.41 5.73 8.90
C ARG A 210 -3.37 5.16 10.32
N ILE A 211 -3.52 3.84 10.47
CA ILE A 211 -3.41 3.18 11.78
C ILE A 211 -1.96 3.27 12.28
N GLY A 212 -0.99 2.92 11.44
CA GLY A 212 0.43 2.94 11.79
C GLY A 212 0.91 4.33 12.22
N ASN A 213 0.58 5.37 11.46
CA ASN A 213 0.91 6.75 11.79
C ASN A 213 0.23 7.20 13.09
N LEU A 214 -1.03 6.81 13.31
CA LEU A 214 -1.72 7.05 14.58
C LEU A 214 -1.00 6.37 15.76
N MET A 215 -0.56 5.11 15.60
CA MET A 215 0.14 4.38 16.65
C MET A 215 1.52 4.98 16.94
N LEU A 216 2.34 5.23 15.91
CA LEU A 216 3.67 5.81 16.10
C LEU A 216 3.61 7.24 16.65
N SER A 217 2.55 8.00 16.37
CA SER A 217 2.34 9.33 17.00
C SER A 217 2.20 9.28 18.53
N LYS A 218 1.88 8.11 19.12
CA LYS A 218 1.77 7.92 20.57
C LYS A 218 3.10 7.60 21.25
N LEU A 219 4.14 7.32 20.47
CA LEU A 219 5.44 6.86 20.97
C LEU A 219 6.45 7.99 21.22
N ASN A 220 6.08 9.27 20.97
CA ASN A 220 7.00 10.42 21.04
C ASN A 220 8.32 10.17 20.29
N LEU A 221 8.23 9.59 19.08
CA LEU A 221 9.35 9.42 18.14
C LEU A 221 9.73 10.76 17.49
#